data_AF-A0A453J7C4-F1
#
_entry.id   AF-A0A453J7C4-F1
#
_cell.length_a   1.000
_cell.length_b   1.000
_cell.length_c   1.000
_cell.angle_alpha   90.00
_cell.angle_beta   90.00
_cell.angle_gamma   90.00
#
_symmetry.space_group_name_H-M   'P 1'
#
loop_
_entity.id
_entity.type
_entity.pdbx_description
1 polymer ?
#
loop_
_entity_poly.entity_id
_entity_poly.type
_entity_poly.pdbx_seq_one_letter_code
_entity_poly.pdbx_strand_id
1 'polypeptide(L)'
;MDTVTELSAFCDKASMGCLVAPTLSIGSVLLQQAAIQASFHYNNVEIVESRPNPSDLPSPDAIQIANNISDLGQIYNRQDMDSDNP
;
A
#
# COMPACT_ATOMS: atom_id res chain seq x y z
N MET A 1 -18.03 3.09 -1.12
CA MET A 1 -17.62 2.05 -2.09
C MET A 1 -18.59 1.94 -3.27
N ASP A 2 -19.77 2.53 -3.18
CA ASP A 2 -20.84 2.32 -4.17
C ASP A 2 -20.54 3.00 -5.51
N THR A 3 -19.92 4.18 -5.52
CA THR A 3 -19.68 4.95 -6.75
C THR A 3 -18.71 4.28 -7.73
N VAL A 4 -17.59 3.72 -7.24
CA VAL A 4 -16.62 3.01 -8.10
C VAL A 4 -17.24 1.76 -8.71
N THR A 5 -18.08 1.06 -7.94
CA THR A 5 -18.79 -0.14 -8.38
C THR A 5 -19.83 0.19 -9.46
N GLU A 6 -20.59 1.27 -9.27
CA GLU A 6 -21.55 1.76 -10.26
C GLU A 6 -20.87 2.19 -11.57
N LEU A 7 -19.75 2.92 -11.46
CA LEU A 7 -18.95 3.34 -12.61
C LEU A 7 -18.36 2.15 -13.38
N SER A 8 -17.86 1.13 -12.68
CA SER A 8 -17.38 -0.11 -13.31
C SER A 8 -18.51 -0.77 -14.10
N ALA A 9 -19.68 -0.94 -13.49
CA ALA A 9 -20.83 -1.56 -14.14
C ALA A 9 -21.35 -0.76 -15.35
N PHE A 10 -21.22 0.57 -15.34
CA PHE A 10 -21.55 1.42 -16.49
C PHE A 10 -20.55 1.22 -17.64
N CYS A 11 -19.25 1.27 -17.35
CA CYS A 11 -18.19 1.09 -18.35
C CYS A 11 -18.26 -0.29 -19.01
N ASP A 12 -18.53 -1.34 -18.24
CA ASP A 12 -18.72 -2.70 -18.74
C ASP A 12 -19.91 -2.79 -19.72
N LYS A 13 -21.05 -2.19 -19.36
CA LYS A 13 -22.24 -2.15 -20.24
C LYS A 13 -21.99 -1.34 -21.52
N ALA A 14 -21.18 -0.29 -21.44
CA ALA A 14 -20.84 0.57 -22.56
C ALA A 14 -19.72 -0.01 -23.45
N SER A 15 -19.13 -1.16 -23.11
CA SER A 15 -17.92 -1.69 -23.77
C SER A 15 -16.78 -0.68 -23.81
N MET A 16 -16.61 0.09 -22.74
CA MET A 16 -15.63 1.16 -22.61
C MET A 16 -14.60 0.80 -21.54
N GLY A 17 -13.30 0.93 -21.86
CA GLY A 17 -12.23 0.73 -20.89
C GLY A 17 -12.21 1.83 -19.82
N CYS A 18 -12.00 1.46 -18.57
CA CYS A 18 -11.85 2.39 -17.45
C CYS A 18 -10.67 1.98 -16.55
N LEU A 19 -9.85 2.94 -16.15
CA LEU A 19 -8.74 2.75 -15.22
C LEU A 19 -8.94 3.64 -13.99
N VAL A 20 -9.06 3.03 -12.81
CA VAL A 20 -9.05 3.75 -11.54
C VAL A 20 -7.63 3.68 -10.98
N ALA A 21 -6.93 4.82 -11.01
CA ALA A 21 -5.56 4.94 -10.53
C ALA A 21 -5.51 5.92 -9.35
N PRO A 22 -5.38 5.43 -8.10
CA PRO A 22 -5.22 6.29 -6.92
C PRO A 22 -4.01 7.21 -6.98
N THR A 23 -3.00 6.83 -7.78
CA THR A 23 -1.83 7.63 -8.10
C THR A 23 -1.44 7.43 -9.56
N LEU A 24 -0.93 8.50 -10.19
CA LEU A 24 -0.34 8.46 -11.53
C LEU A 24 1.20 8.29 -11.49
N SER A 25 1.78 8.24 -10.29
CA SER A 25 3.21 8.02 -10.10
C SER A 25 3.57 6.57 -10.43
N ILE A 26 4.19 6.36 -11.59
CA ILE A 26 4.72 5.05 -11.98
C ILE A 26 5.72 4.54 -10.95
N GLY A 27 6.58 5.43 -10.43
CA GLY A 27 7.58 5.08 -9.41
C GLY A 27 6.95 4.54 -8.13
N SER A 28 5.84 5.13 -7.67
CA SER A 28 5.13 4.67 -6.48
C SER A 28 4.47 3.31 -6.70
N VAL A 29 3.89 3.07 -7.88
CA VAL A 29 3.30 1.78 -8.23
C VAL A 29 4.36 0.68 -8.31
N LEU A 30 5.50 0.96 -8.96
CA LEU A 30 6.61 0.01 -9.05
C LEU A 30 7.23 -0.28 -7.68
N LEU A 31 7.36 0.74 -6.82
CA LEU A 31 7.82 0.57 -5.44
C LEU A 31 6.89 -0.36 -4.65
N GLN A 32 5.57 -0.15 -4.74
CA GLN A 32 4.60 -1.02 -4.08
C GLN A 32 4.71 -2.46 -4.58
N GLN A 33 4.79 -2.68 -5.89
CA GLN A 33 4.94 -4.02 -6.47
C GLN A 33 6.24 -4.68 -6.02
N ALA A 34 7.36 -3.96 -6.05
CA ALA A 34 8.65 -4.47 -5.61
C ALA A 34 8.67 -4.78 -4.10
N ALA A 35 8.06 -3.92 -3.27
CA ALA A 35 7.96 -4.13 -1.83
C ALA A 35 7.16 -5.39 -1.50
N ILE A 36 6.00 -5.60 -2.15
CA ILE A 36 5.19 -6.82 -2.02
C ILE A 36 6.01 -8.06 -2.39
N GLN A 37 6.75 -8.03 -3.51
CA GLN A 37 7.55 -9.18 -3.91
C GLN A 37 8.71 -9.45 -2.94
N ALA A 38 9.38 -8.39 -2.46
CA ALA A 38 10.48 -8.52 -1.50
C ALA A 38 9.99 -9.00 -0.13
N SER A 39 8.77 -8.65 0.28
CA SER A 39 8.27 -8.91 1.63
C SER A 39 8.17 -10.41 1.93
N PHE A 40 7.97 -11.26 0.93
CA PHE A 40 8.01 -12.73 1.07
C PHE A 40 9.39 -13.30 1.42
N HIS A 41 10.45 -12.52 1.25
CA HIS A 41 11.84 -12.96 1.45
C HIS A 41 12.50 -12.33 2.68
N TYR A 42 11.91 -11.28 3.26
CA TYR A 42 12.47 -10.57 4.40
C TYR A 42 11.51 -10.61 5.59
N ASN A 43 12.06 -10.92 6.77
CA ASN A 43 11.29 -10.95 8.02
C ASN A 43 11.16 -9.57 8.67
N ASN A 44 12.03 -8.62 8.28
CA ASN A 44 12.10 -7.29 8.88
C ASN A 44 11.91 -6.22 7.80
N VAL A 45 11.13 -5.18 8.13
CA VAL A 45 10.81 -4.08 7.21
C VAL A 45 10.58 -2.79 7.97
N GLU A 46 11.07 -1.68 7.42
CA GLU A 46 10.82 -0.32 7.92
C GLU A 46 10.44 0.59 6.75
N ILE A 47 9.43 1.44 6.96
CA ILE A 47 8.99 2.42 5.97
C ILE A 47 9.47 3.79 6.44
N VAL A 48 10.42 4.37 5.70
CA VAL A 48 10.92 5.72 5.96
C VAL A 48 10.42 6.64 4.87
N GLU A 49 9.73 7.71 5.26
CA GLU A 49 9.27 8.75 4.35
C GLU A 49 9.80 10.13 4.74
N SER A 50 9.87 11.02 3.76
CA SER A 50 10.26 12.40 3.95
C SER A 50 9.32 13.31 3.19
N ARG A 51 8.72 14.28 3.88
CA ARG A 51 7.81 15.27 3.31
C ARG A 51 8.16 16.68 3.81
N PRO A 52 7.94 17.72 2.99
CA PRO A 52 8.20 19.11 3.42
C PRO A 52 7.33 19.57 4.60
N ASN A 53 6.16 18.95 4.81
CA ASN A 53 5.23 19.28 5.89
C ASN A 53 4.91 17.99 6.69
N PRO A 54 5.08 17.98 8.02
CA PRO A 54 4.87 16.79 8.84
C PRO A 54 3.40 16.55 9.24
N SER A 55 2.48 17.48 8.97
CA SER A 55 1.10 17.41 9.51
C SER A 55 0.30 16.17 9.09
N ASP A 56 0.68 15.52 7.98
CA ASP A 56 0.01 14.33 7.45
C ASP A 56 0.93 13.09 7.46
N LEU A 57 1.84 12.98 8.44
CA LEU A 57 2.65 11.79 8.65
C LEU A 57 2.00 10.84 9.68
N PRO A 58 1.99 9.50 9.45
CA PRO A 58 2.43 8.84 8.23
C PRO A 58 1.43 9.08 7.08
N SER A 59 1.95 9.17 5.87
CA SER A 59 1.14 9.51 4.71
C SER A 59 0.25 8.35 4.24
N PRO A 60 -0.83 8.64 3.48
CA PRO A 60 -1.67 7.61 2.90
C PRO A 60 -0.89 6.60 2.04
N ASP A 61 0.17 7.04 1.36
CA ASP A 61 1.02 6.17 0.56
C ASP A 61 1.82 5.19 1.44
N ALA A 62 2.41 5.69 2.54
CA ALA A 62 3.16 4.87 3.49
C ALA A 62 2.23 3.85 4.18
N ILE A 63 1.04 4.29 4.59
CA ILE A 63 0.00 3.42 5.17
C ILE A 63 -0.42 2.35 4.16
N GLN A 64 -0.63 2.72 2.89
CA GLN A 64 -1.02 1.77 1.85
C GLN A 64 0.07 0.71 1.60
N ILE A 65 1.35 1.11 1.57
CA ILE A 65 2.47 0.16 1.46
C ILE A 65 2.46 -0.81 2.65
N ALA A 66 2.31 -0.30 3.88
CA ALA A 66 2.28 -1.11 5.09
C ALA A 66 1.14 -2.14 5.09
N ASN A 67 -0.06 -1.73 4.68
CA ASN A 67 -1.22 -2.62 4.55
C ASN A 67 -0.97 -3.69 3.48
N ASN A 68 -0.52 -3.29 2.29
CA ASN A 68 -0.29 -4.20 1.17
C ASN A 68 0.71 -5.32 1.51
N ILE A 69 1.75 -5.05 2.29
CA ILE A 69 2.74 -6.07 2.68
C ILE A 69 2.30 -6.91 3.87
N SER A 70 1.45 -6.38 4.76
CA SER A 70 0.97 -7.06 5.98
C SER A 70 -0.23 -7.98 5.69
N ASP A 71 -1.09 -7.60 4.75
CA ASP A 71 -2.28 -8.37 4.34
C ASP A 71 -1.93 -9.72 3.69
N LEU A 72 -0.64 -9.97 3.42
CA LEU A 72 -0.10 -11.22 2.88
C LEU A 72 0.08 -12.32 3.95
N GLY A 73 -0.36 -12.06 5.19
CA GLY A 73 -0.35 -13.03 6.28
C GLY A 73 1.00 -13.16 7.01
N GLN A 74 1.95 -12.28 6.70
CA GLN A 74 3.24 -12.22 7.38
C GLN A 74 3.26 -11.07 8.38
N ILE A 75 3.61 -11.38 9.62
CA ILE A 75 3.91 -10.39 10.66
C ILE A 75 5.42 -10.16 10.65
N TYR A 76 5.83 -8.94 10.31
CA TYR A 76 7.23 -8.52 10.27
C TYR A 76 7.73 -8.04 11.64
N ASN A 77 9.05 -7.95 11.81
CA ASN A 77 9.71 -7.37 12.99
C ASN A 77 9.29 -8.02 14.33
N ARG A 78 8.98 -9.33 14.36
CA ARG A 78 8.52 -10.02 15.59
C ARG A 78 9.47 -9.85 16.78
N GLN A 79 10.77 -9.78 16.52
CA GLN A 79 11.81 -9.63 17.53
C GLN A 79 11.72 -8.29 18.26
N ASP A 80 11.26 -7.24 17.57
CA ASP A 80 11.10 -5.90 18.14
C ASP A 80 9.84 -5.82 19.01
N MET A 81 8.85 -6.68 18.75
CA MET A 81 7.63 -6.77 19.55
C MET A 81 7.89 -7.44 20.92
N ASP A 82 8.86 -8.35 21.00
CA ASP A 82 9.20 -9.06 22.24
C ASP A 82 10.07 -8.22 23.20
N SER A 83 10.78 -7.20 22.69
CA SER A 83 11.63 -6.32 23.50
C SER A 83 10.89 -5.25 24.32
N ASP A 84 9.58 -5.09 24.10
CA ASP A 84 8.71 -4.17 24.85
C ASP A 84 8.12 -4.78 26.14
N ASN A 85 8.65 -5.93 26.59
CA ASN A 85 8.29 -6.51 27.88
C ASN A 85 9.15 -5.87 29.00
N PRO A 86 8.56 -5.13 29.97
CA PRO A 86 9.29 -4.49 31.06
C PRO A 86 9.96 -5.47 32.03
#